data_AF-A0A330L5B2-F1
#
_entry.id   AF-A0A330L5B2-F1
#
_cell.length_a   1.000
_cell.length_b   1.000
_cell.length_c   1.000
_cell.angle_alpha   90.00
_cell.angle_beta   90.00
_cell.angle_gamma   90.00
#
_symmetry.space_group_name_H-M   'P 1'
#
loop_
_entity.id
_entity.type
_entity.pdbx_description
1 polymer ?
#
loop_
_entity_poly.entity_id
_entity_poly.type
_entity_poly.pdbx_seq_one_letter_code
_entity_poly.pdbx_strand_id
1 'polypeptide(L)'
;MSFRLSLRTDRRVLTHALLSLLLLSLLPASLHAARGGGSGGKMEVLPSQKAAPAAVFLDTQGTEADLRRQLRLKTGVVELSAEIPQTRYSVAPVGSFGFTPQQGLGLALVSQSPDMPLERTAPAANAYEIHKLADGSALVVGFVSADLKPQLTPQLRPKNVRLALYSNPTEKAPHIVAVPLSKLAVDQMPHRLDPKNPNSPVVLEMDLQSSSNRQSPHGGQ
;
A
#
# COMPACT_ATOMS: atom_id res chain seq x y z
N MET A 1 19.68 -62.47 1.25
CA MET A 1 19.71 -61.31 0.33
C MET A 1 19.09 -61.73 -1.00
N SER A 2 17.87 -61.26 -1.28
CA SER A 2 17.22 -61.42 -2.60
C SER A 2 16.31 -60.22 -2.83
N PHE A 3 16.71 -59.33 -3.74
CA PHE A 3 15.90 -58.17 -4.15
C PHE A 3 14.89 -58.61 -5.22
N ARG A 4 13.61 -58.30 -5.01
CA ARG A 4 12.58 -58.37 -6.05
C ARG A 4 12.36 -56.97 -6.61
N LEU A 5 12.85 -56.73 -7.82
CA LEU A 5 12.54 -55.54 -8.62
C LEU A 5 11.45 -55.94 -9.63
N SER A 6 10.24 -55.42 -9.46
CA SER A 6 9.15 -55.56 -10.43
C SER A 6 9.02 -54.25 -11.19
N LEU A 7 9.64 -54.16 -12.36
CA LEU A 7 9.34 -53.13 -13.35
C LEU A 7 8.42 -53.74 -14.39
N ARG A 8 7.13 -53.37 -14.34
CA ARG A 8 6.23 -53.52 -15.48
C ARG A 8 6.47 -52.35 -16.42
N THR A 9 7.12 -52.70 -17.52
CA THR A 9 7.22 -51.95 -18.77
C THR A 9 5.81 -51.76 -19.33
N ASP A 10 5.36 -50.52 -19.50
CA ASP A 10 4.27 -50.24 -20.43
C ASP A 10 4.71 -49.24 -21.49
N ARG A 11 4.54 -49.71 -22.72
CA ARG A 11 4.97 -49.13 -23.99
C ARG A 11 4.03 -47.98 -24.35
N ARG A 12 4.61 -46.82 -24.68
CA ARG A 12 4.24 -46.01 -25.88
C ARG A 12 5.21 -44.86 -26.00
N VAL A 13 6.14 -45.05 -26.92
CA VAL A 13 7.16 -44.11 -27.37
C VAL A 13 6.82 -43.76 -28.82
N LEU A 14 7.06 -42.49 -29.16
CA LEU A 14 7.20 -41.89 -30.49
C LEU A 14 5.96 -41.62 -31.35
N THR A 15 5.71 -40.34 -31.62
CA THR A 15 5.64 -39.81 -33.01
C THR A 15 6.16 -38.36 -33.02
N HIS A 16 7.27 -38.15 -33.74
CA HIS A 16 7.90 -36.86 -34.08
C HIS A 16 7.11 -36.18 -35.23
N ALA A 17 6.82 -34.88 -35.17
CA ALA A 17 7.57 -33.72 -35.72
C ALA A 17 7.39 -33.43 -37.23
N LEU A 18 7.35 -32.12 -37.55
CA LEU A 18 7.42 -31.40 -38.83
C LEU A 18 6.14 -31.25 -39.68
N LEU A 19 5.65 -30.00 -39.79
CA LEU A 19 5.77 -29.21 -41.04
C LEU A 19 5.46 -27.72 -40.80
N SER A 20 6.47 -26.89 -40.96
CA SER A 20 6.44 -25.43 -41.04
C SER A 20 6.49 -25.00 -42.51
N LEU A 21 5.54 -24.18 -43.00
CA LEU A 21 5.80 -23.12 -44.00
C LEU A 21 4.54 -22.32 -44.38
N LEU A 22 4.75 -21.03 -44.65
CA LEU A 22 3.96 -20.13 -45.52
C LEU A 22 2.66 -19.50 -44.98
N LEU A 23 2.78 -18.25 -44.51
CA LEU A 23 2.22 -17.10 -45.24
C LEU A 23 2.89 -15.79 -44.78
N LEU A 24 3.82 -15.33 -45.62
CA LEU A 24 4.36 -13.98 -45.62
C LEU A 24 3.27 -12.96 -45.99
N SER A 25 3.55 -11.72 -45.60
CA SER A 25 3.11 -10.45 -46.20
C SER A 25 1.68 -10.01 -45.91
N LEU A 26 1.58 -9.02 -45.02
CA LEU A 26 0.77 -7.81 -45.21
C LEU A 26 1.36 -6.73 -44.27
N LEU A 27 2.56 -6.25 -44.63
CA LEU A 27 3.04 -4.94 -44.21
C LEU A 27 2.36 -3.90 -45.11
N PRO A 28 1.62 -2.92 -44.58
CA PRO A 28 1.38 -1.69 -45.31
C PRO A 28 2.67 -0.87 -45.28
N ALA A 29 3.17 -0.60 -46.47
CA ALA A 29 4.32 0.23 -46.75
C ALA A 29 4.22 1.61 -46.06
N SER A 30 5.36 2.06 -45.56
CA SER A 30 5.63 3.46 -45.24
C SER A 30 5.35 4.31 -46.47
N LEU A 31 4.39 5.23 -46.38
CA LEU A 31 4.21 6.27 -47.37
C LEU A 31 4.08 7.63 -46.68
N HIS A 32 4.97 8.52 -47.12
CA HIS A 32 4.85 9.97 -47.16
C HIS A 32 5.00 10.76 -45.85
N ALA A 33 6.22 11.26 -45.68
CA ALA A 33 6.42 12.61 -45.18
C ALA A 33 5.61 13.60 -46.04
N ALA A 34 4.58 14.20 -45.44
CA ALA A 34 3.93 15.39 -45.96
C ALA A 34 4.14 16.53 -44.95
N ARG A 35 4.92 17.51 -45.40
CA ARG A 35 5.18 18.78 -44.74
C ARG A 35 3.91 19.64 -44.83
N GLY A 36 3.32 19.94 -43.68
CA GLY A 36 2.26 20.93 -43.46
C GLY A 36 1.97 20.91 -41.96
N GLY A 37 2.22 21.97 -41.18
CA GLY A 37 1.73 23.31 -41.39
C GLY A 37 0.47 23.51 -40.54
N GLY A 38 0.66 23.78 -39.25
CA GLY A 38 -0.34 24.41 -38.37
C GLY A 38 -1.46 23.53 -37.81
N SER A 39 -1.35 23.15 -36.53
CA SER A 39 -2.46 23.18 -35.56
C SER A 39 -1.91 22.83 -34.18
N GLY A 40 -2.31 23.62 -33.18
CA GLY A 40 -1.72 23.67 -31.84
C GLY A 40 -1.50 22.30 -31.21
N GLY A 41 -0.27 22.10 -30.71
CA GLY A 41 0.06 21.00 -29.83
C GLY A 41 -0.84 21.06 -28.60
N LYS A 42 -1.92 20.29 -28.62
CA LYS A 42 -2.57 19.86 -27.39
C LYS A 42 -1.51 19.09 -26.63
N MET A 43 -0.95 19.72 -25.59
CA MET A 43 -0.35 18.98 -24.49
C MET A 43 -1.34 17.87 -24.14
N GLU A 44 -0.93 16.62 -24.30
CA GLU A 44 -1.57 15.54 -23.57
C GLU A 44 -1.35 15.84 -22.09
N VAL A 45 -2.36 16.44 -21.47
CA VAL A 45 -2.42 16.61 -20.03
C VAL A 45 -2.45 15.19 -19.47
N LEU A 46 -1.34 14.77 -18.85
CA LEU A 46 -1.26 13.53 -18.10
C LEU A 46 -2.48 13.44 -17.17
N PRO A 47 -3.17 12.29 -17.12
CA PRO A 47 -4.42 12.18 -16.38
C PRO A 47 -4.21 12.63 -14.93
N SER A 48 -5.13 13.51 -14.55
CA SER A 48 -5.30 14.16 -13.25
C SER A 48 -4.88 13.29 -12.08
N GLN A 49 -4.08 13.90 -11.20
CA GLN A 49 -3.81 13.52 -9.82
C GLN A 49 -4.93 12.65 -9.23
N LYS A 50 -4.70 11.34 -9.18
CA LYS A 50 -5.63 10.38 -8.57
C LYS A 50 -5.89 10.84 -7.13
N ALA A 51 -7.14 11.15 -6.81
CA ALA A 51 -7.52 11.57 -5.47
C ALA A 51 -7.03 10.53 -4.46
N ALA A 52 -6.48 10.97 -3.32
CA ALA A 52 -6.09 10.02 -2.27
C ALA A 52 -7.30 9.21 -1.82
N PRO A 53 -7.12 7.95 -1.40
CA PRO A 53 -8.23 7.15 -0.87
C PRO A 53 -8.87 7.85 0.33
N ALA A 54 -10.12 7.54 0.64
CA ALA A 54 -10.76 8.03 1.85
C ALA A 54 -10.17 7.33 3.08
N ALA A 55 -10.18 8.03 4.22
CA ALA A 55 -9.95 7.36 5.50
C ALA A 55 -11.10 6.39 5.79
N VAL A 56 -10.79 5.24 6.37
CA VAL A 56 -11.76 4.19 6.69
C VAL A 56 -11.86 4.06 8.20
N PHE A 57 -13.04 4.31 8.75
CA PHE A 57 -13.34 4.12 10.17
C PHE A 57 -14.18 2.85 10.36
N LEU A 58 -13.96 2.14 11.48
CA LEU A 58 -14.88 1.12 11.95
C LEU A 58 -15.61 1.60 13.19
N ASP A 59 -16.94 1.66 13.07
CA ASP A 59 -17.84 2.06 14.15
C ASP A 59 -18.32 0.83 14.92
N THR A 60 -17.38 -0.02 15.32
CA THR A 60 -17.63 -1.27 16.03
C THR A 60 -16.69 -1.37 17.22
N GLN A 61 -17.15 -2.04 18.27
CA GLN A 61 -16.34 -2.41 19.43
C GLN A 61 -15.89 -3.86 19.28
N GLY A 62 -14.73 -4.20 19.84
CA GLY A 62 -14.21 -5.56 19.79
C GLY A 62 -12.76 -5.65 20.22
N THR A 63 -12.20 -6.85 20.14
CA THR A 63 -10.76 -7.04 20.37
C THR A 63 -9.95 -6.41 19.24
N GLU A 64 -8.70 -6.05 19.50
CA GLU A 64 -7.79 -5.52 18.46
C GLU A 64 -7.73 -6.43 17.24
N ALA A 65 -7.64 -7.75 17.45
CA ALA A 65 -7.58 -8.73 16.38
C ALA A 65 -8.85 -8.73 15.51
N ASP A 66 -10.03 -8.66 16.13
CA ASP A 66 -11.31 -8.62 15.41
C ASP A 66 -11.47 -7.32 14.62
N LEU A 67 -11.09 -6.19 15.22
CA LEU A 67 -11.14 -4.87 14.59
C LEU A 67 -10.22 -4.79 13.36
N ARG A 68 -8.97 -5.25 13.48
CA ARG A 68 -8.04 -5.33 12.34
C ARG A 68 -8.56 -6.26 11.25
N ARG A 69 -9.11 -7.42 11.62
CA ARG A 69 -9.73 -8.36 10.66
C ARG A 69 -10.87 -7.71 9.89
N GLN A 70 -11.79 -7.03 10.58
CA GLN A 70 -12.89 -6.31 9.94
C GLN A 70 -12.38 -5.20 9.00
N LEU A 71 -11.30 -4.50 9.38
CA LEU A 71 -10.76 -3.41 8.59
C LEU A 71 -10.11 -3.93 7.30
N ARG A 72 -9.38 -5.05 7.37
CA ARG A 72 -8.81 -5.75 6.20
C ARG A 72 -9.90 -6.21 5.23
N LEU A 73 -10.99 -6.79 5.76
CA LEU A 73 -12.16 -7.16 4.95
C LEU A 73 -12.77 -5.94 4.25
N LYS A 74 -12.92 -4.83 4.97
CA LYS A 74 -13.49 -3.58 4.44
C LYS A 74 -12.61 -2.91 3.39
N THR A 75 -11.29 -3.05 3.50
CA THR A 75 -10.30 -2.47 2.58
C THR A 75 -9.91 -3.43 1.45
N GLY A 76 -10.35 -4.69 1.50
CA GLY A 76 -10.12 -5.69 0.46
C GLY A 76 -8.67 -6.14 0.36
N VAL A 77 -7.90 -6.08 1.46
CA VAL A 77 -6.49 -6.50 1.50
C VAL A 77 -6.32 -7.89 2.10
N VAL A 78 -5.35 -8.63 1.57
CA VAL A 78 -4.92 -9.93 2.08
C VAL A 78 -3.51 -9.85 2.68
N GLU A 79 -3.15 -10.78 3.55
CA GLU A 79 -1.81 -10.79 4.14
C GLU A 79 -0.74 -10.98 3.05
N LEU A 80 0.45 -10.39 3.23
CA LEU A 80 1.60 -10.71 2.39
C LEU A 80 1.84 -12.22 2.33
N SER A 81 2.21 -12.72 1.14
CA SER A 81 2.47 -14.14 0.90
C SER A 81 3.60 -14.66 1.81
N ALA A 82 3.49 -15.90 2.25
CA ALA A 82 4.57 -16.58 2.98
C ALA A 82 5.88 -16.67 2.15
N GLU A 83 5.78 -16.63 0.81
CA GLU A 83 6.94 -16.58 -0.10
C GLU A 83 7.65 -15.22 -0.09
N ILE A 84 7.00 -14.18 0.42
CA ILE A 84 7.52 -12.80 0.53
C ILE A 84 7.38 -12.35 2.00
N PRO A 85 8.16 -12.93 2.93
CA PRO A 85 8.02 -12.64 4.36
C PRO A 85 8.43 -11.21 4.72
N GLN A 86 9.29 -10.60 3.90
CA GLN A 86 9.73 -9.21 4.02
C GLN A 86 9.91 -8.61 2.62
N THR A 87 9.54 -7.35 2.46
CA THR A 87 9.67 -6.61 1.20
C THR A 87 9.72 -5.10 1.44
N ARG A 88 9.73 -4.33 0.36
CA ARG A 88 9.57 -2.88 0.35
C ARG A 88 8.17 -2.52 -0.11
N TYR A 89 7.57 -1.45 0.43
CA TYR A 89 6.24 -1.02 0.03
C TYR A 89 6.12 -0.82 -1.49
N SER A 90 7.14 -0.25 -2.14
CA SER A 90 7.18 0.00 -3.58
C SER A 90 6.93 -1.27 -4.42
N VAL A 91 7.49 -2.41 -4.02
CA VAL A 91 7.42 -3.67 -4.77
C VAL A 91 6.46 -4.71 -4.16
N ALA A 92 5.86 -4.42 -3.01
CA ALA A 92 4.82 -5.27 -2.41
C ALA A 92 3.63 -5.46 -3.38
N PRO A 93 2.98 -6.64 -3.42
CA PRO A 93 1.76 -6.84 -4.22
C PRO A 93 0.66 -5.84 -3.86
N VAL A 94 -0.09 -5.36 -4.84
CA VAL A 94 -1.32 -4.58 -4.58
C VAL A 94 -2.40 -5.46 -3.96
N GLY A 95 -3.31 -4.87 -3.19
CA GLY A 95 -4.32 -5.62 -2.45
C GLY A 95 -3.74 -6.42 -1.28
N SER A 96 -2.57 -6.03 -0.77
CA SER A 96 -1.93 -6.72 0.35
C SER A 96 -1.77 -5.83 1.59
N PHE A 97 -1.61 -6.45 2.76
CA PHE A 97 -1.19 -5.78 3.98
C PHE A 97 0.04 -6.45 4.60
N GLY A 98 0.84 -5.63 5.27
CA GLY A 98 1.96 -6.06 6.10
C GLY A 98 2.18 -5.08 7.25
N PHE A 99 3.27 -5.25 7.97
CA PHE A 99 3.63 -4.46 9.14
C PHE A 99 4.94 -3.72 8.90
N THR A 100 5.04 -2.50 9.41
CA THR A 100 6.29 -1.73 9.45
C THR A 100 6.64 -1.42 10.91
N PRO A 101 7.93 -1.53 11.30
CA PRO A 101 8.40 -0.93 12.54
C PRO A 101 8.10 0.56 12.58
N GLN A 102 7.93 1.14 13.78
CA GLN A 102 7.60 2.55 13.93
C GLN A 102 8.63 3.49 13.26
N GLN A 103 9.93 3.16 13.33
CA GLN A 103 10.97 3.95 12.68
C GLN A 103 10.86 3.94 11.15
N GLY A 104 10.46 2.80 10.56
CA GLY A 104 10.26 2.69 9.12
C GLY A 104 9.16 3.61 8.61
N LEU A 105 8.04 3.68 9.34
CA LEU A 105 6.94 4.60 9.02
C LEU A 105 7.36 6.06 9.21
N GLY A 106 8.00 6.39 10.33
CA GLY A 106 8.45 7.75 10.61
C GLY A 106 9.41 8.27 9.53
N LEU A 107 10.40 7.47 9.14
CA LEU A 107 11.34 7.83 8.08
C LEU A 107 10.64 8.00 6.72
N ALA A 108 9.70 7.13 6.38
CA ALA A 108 8.94 7.24 5.14
C ALA A 108 8.15 8.56 5.06
N LEU A 109 7.54 8.98 6.17
CA LEU A 109 6.76 10.20 6.24
C LEU A 109 7.65 11.46 6.22
N VAL A 110 8.71 11.49 7.03
CA VAL A 110 9.64 12.64 7.08
C VAL A 110 10.39 12.83 5.76
N SER A 111 10.85 11.74 5.14
CA SER A 111 11.52 11.78 3.84
C SER A 111 10.57 11.97 2.65
N GLN A 112 9.26 11.97 2.90
CA GLN A 112 8.21 12.01 1.87
C GLN A 112 8.35 10.89 0.83
N SER A 113 8.94 9.77 1.22
CA SER A 113 9.09 8.56 0.41
C SER A 113 8.22 7.46 1.00
N PRO A 114 7.19 6.97 0.30
CA PRO A 114 6.32 5.92 0.83
C PRO A 114 7.03 4.56 0.93
N ASP A 115 8.28 4.45 0.48
CA ASP A 115 9.01 3.19 0.44
C ASP A 115 9.59 2.79 1.81
N MET A 116 8.75 2.19 2.64
CA MET A 116 9.12 1.60 3.93
C MET A 116 9.30 0.07 3.84
N PRO A 117 10.05 -0.54 4.78
CA PRO A 117 10.03 -2.00 4.93
C PRO A 117 8.62 -2.48 5.30
N LEU A 118 8.22 -3.60 4.71
CA LEU A 118 7.02 -4.33 5.10
C LEU A 118 7.39 -5.76 5.46
N GLU A 119 6.85 -6.22 6.58
CA GLU A 119 7.00 -7.58 7.08
C GLU A 119 5.62 -8.24 7.11
N ARG A 120 5.57 -9.54 6.80
CA ARG A 120 4.34 -10.31 6.84
C ARG A 120 3.77 -10.39 8.25
N THR A 121 4.63 -10.64 9.23
CA THR A 121 4.29 -10.71 10.65
C THR A 121 4.75 -9.43 11.34
N ALA A 122 3.98 -8.95 12.33
CA ALA A 122 4.38 -7.78 13.11
C ALA A 122 5.71 -8.06 13.86
N PRO A 123 6.79 -7.29 13.60
CA PRO A 123 8.08 -7.50 14.27
C PRO A 123 8.06 -7.12 15.76
N ALA A 124 7.06 -6.33 16.18
CA ALA A 124 6.81 -5.94 17.54
C ALA A 124 5.32 -5.66 17.75
N ALA A 125 4.87 -5.69 19.00
CA ALA A 125 3.46 -5.45 19.35
C ALA A 125 2.96 -4.06 18.92
N ASN A 126 3.87 -3.08 18.81
CA ASN A 126 3.62 -1.69 18.46
C ASN A 126 3.98 -1.33 17.00
N ALA A 127 4.18 -2.33 16.14
CA ALA A 127 4.32 -2.09 14.71
C ALA A 127 3.01 -1.53 14.11
N TYR A 128 3.15 -0.68 13.09
CA TYR A 128 1.99 -0.22 12.34
C TYR A 128 1.67 -1.22 11.23
N GLU A 129 0.38 -1.40 10.96
CA GLU A 129 -0.10 -2.19 9.82
C GLU A 129 -0.33 -1.25 8.64
N ILE A 130 0.13 -1.66 7.46
CA ILE A 130 0.05 -0.89 6.21
C ILE A 130 -0.76 -1.68 5.20
N HIS A 131 -1.74 -1.02 4.60
CA HIS A 131 -2.55 -1.58 3.51
C HIS A 131 -2.09 -0.98 2.18
N LYS A 132 -1.66 -1.81 1.24
CA LYS A 132 -1.46 -1.42 -0.15
C LYS A 132 -2.72 -1.79 -0.93
N LEU A 133 -3.52 -0.80 -1.28
CA LEU A 133 -4.79 -1.02 -1.96
C LEU A 133 -4.59 -1.51 -3.40
N ALA A 134 -5.64 -2.06 -4.01
CA ALA A 134 -5.64 -2.55 -5.40
C ALA A 134 -5.17 -1.48 -6.41
N ASP A 135 -5.35 -0.23 -6.04
CA ASP A 135 -5.11 0.94 -6.85
C ASP A 135 -3.68 1.51 -6.66
N GLY A 136 -2.86 0.85 -5.82
CA GLY A 136 -1.48 1.19 -5.50
C GLY A 136 -1.29 2.20 -4.36
N SER A 137 -2.37 2.77 -3.81
CA SER A 137 -2.27 3.70 -2.69
C SER A 137 -2.05 3.01 -1.33
N ALA A 138 -1.59 3.76 -0.34
CA ALA A 138 -1.30 3.28 1.00
C ALA A 138 -2.31 3.81 2.02
N LEU A 139 -2.79 2.92 2.90
CA LEU A 139 -3.38 3.31 4.17
C LEU A 139 -2.49 2.85 5.34
N VAL A 140 -2.40 3.68 6.38
CA VAL A 140 -1.80 3.32 7.67
C VAL A 140 -2.92 3.00 8.64
N VAL A 141 -2.85 1.84 9.28
CA VAL A 141 -3.81 1.42 10.29
C VAL A 141 -3.31 1.75 11.68
N GLY A 142 -4.18 2.35 12.49
CA GLY A 142 -3.94 2.59 13.90
C GLY A 142 -5.24 2.93 14.62
N PHE A 143 -5.09 3.50 15.81
CA PHE A 143 -6.19 3.83 16.70
C PHE A 143 -6.22 5.32 17.00
N VAL A 144 -7.42 5.88 17.13
CA VAL A 144 -7.67 7.29 17.38
C VAL A 144 -8.73 7.46 18.47
N SER A 145 -8.78 8.66 19.03
CA SER A 145 -9.82 9.10 19.95
C SER A 145 -11.17 9.29 19.24
N ALA A 146 -12.27 9.21 20.00
CA ALA A 146 -13.64 9.24 19.46
C ALA A 146 -14.01 10.57 18.77
N ASP A 147 -13.42 11.66 19.24
CA ASP A 147 -13.61 13.04 18.77
C ASP A 147 -13.05 13.31 17.36
N LEU A 148 -12.20 12.42 16.84
CA LEU A 148 -11.66 12.53 15.48
C LEU A 148 -12.61 11.98 14.40
N LYS A 149 -13.68 11.26 14.78
CA LYS A 149 -14.66 10.67 13.84
C LYS A 149 -15.30 11.69 12.88
N PRO A 150 -15.76 12.88 13.30
CA PRO A 150 -16.32 13.88 12.38
C PRO A 150 -15.27 14.44 11.42
N GLN A 151 -14.04 14.58 11.88
CA GLN A 151 -12.95 15.29 11.18
C GLN A 151 -12.33 14.46 10.05
N LEU A 152 -12.50 13.14 10.10
CA LEU A 152 -12.05 12.23 9.05
C LEU A 152 -13.01 12.19 7.84
N THR A 153 -14.25 12.66 8.01
CA THR A 153 -15.22 12.76 6.92
C THR A 153 -14.94 14.02 6.09
N PRO A 154 -14.70 13.93 4.76
CA PRO A 154 -14.25 15.06 3.95
C PRO A 154 -15.12 16.32 4.03
N GLN A 155 -16.42 16.17 4.29
CA GLN A 155 -17.40 17.26 4.34
C GLN A 155 -17.29 18.12 5.61
N LEU A 156 -16.80 17.55 6.71
CA LEU A 156 -16.72 18.20 8.02
C LEU A 156 -15.27 18.41 8.47
N ARG A 157 -14.30 18.17 7.59
CA ARG A 157 -12.87 18.22 7.91
C ARG A 157 -12.41 19.68 8.09
N PRO A 158 -11.95 20.08 9.29
CA PRO A 158 -11.23 21.34 9.47
C PRO A 158 -10.02 21.43 8.53
N LYS A 159 -9.62 22.64 8.13
CA LYS A 159 -8.50 22.82 7.17
C LYS A 159 -7.20 22.15 7.63
N ASN A 160 -6.95 22.16 8.94
CA ASN A 160 -5.84 21.48 9.60
C ASN A 160 -6.40 20.66 10.76
N VAL A 161 -6.13 19.36 10.77
CA VAL A 161 -6.48 18.46 11.87
C VAL A 161 -5.21 17.80 12.34
N ARG A 162 -4.80 18.08 13.58
CA ARG A 162 -3.72 17.34 14.23
C ARG A 162 -4.30 16.05 14.79
N LEU A 163 -3.76 14.93 14.33
CA LEU A 163 -4.20 13.58 14.64
C LEU A 163 -3.08 12.85 15.38
N ALA A 164 -3.44 12.20 16.49
CA ALA A 164 -2.57 11.27 17.18
C ALA A 164 -3.01 9.85 16.81
N LEU A 165 -2.20 9.15 16.00
CA LEU A 165 -2.44 7.77 15.59
C LEU A 165 -1.64 6.82 16.46
N TYR A 166 -2.33 6.02 17.25
CA TYR A 166 -1.76 5.03 18.15
C TYR A 166 -1.57 3.70 17.42
N SER A 167 -0.47 3.00 17.66
CA SER A 167 -0.21 1.68 17.05
C SER A 167 -1.20 0.60 17.53
N ASN A 168 -1.68 0.73 18.77
CA ASN A 168 -2.56 -0.21 19.49
C ASN A 168 -3.70 0.55 20.18
N PRO A 169 -4.81 -0.12 20.54
CA PRO A 169 -5.86 0.55 21.29
C PRO A 169 -5.37 0.99 22.67
N THR A 170 -5.82 2.16 23.09
CA THR A 170 -5.62 2.67 24.45
C THR A 170 -6.94 3.21 24.99
N GLU A 171 -7.00 3.51 26.28
CA GLU A 171 -8.18 4.16 26.88
C GLU A 171 -8.52 5.49 26.17
N LYS A 172 -7.51 6.22 25.70
CA LYS A 172 -7.68 7.51 24.98
C LYS A 172 -8.03 7.34 23.51
N ALA A 173 -7.62 6.22 22.92
CA ALA A 173 -7.78 5.95 21.50
C ALA A 173 -8.28 4.52 21.27
N PRO A 174 -9.58 4.25 21.50
CA PRO A 174 -10.14 2.92 21.35
C PRO A 174 -10.60 2.62 19.91
N HIS A 175 -10.66 3.61 19.02
CA HIS A 175 -11.28 3.46 17.71
C HIS A 175 -10.27 3.20 16.61
N ILE A 176 -10.42 2.09 15.89
CA ILE A 176 -9.54 1.76 14.76
C ILE A 176 -9.87 2.58 13.51
N VAL A 177 -8.84 3.00 12.80
CA VAL A 177 -8.92 3.74 11.54
C VAL A 177 -7.82 3.30 10.57
N ALA A 178 -8.11 3.35 9.27
CA ALA A 178 -7.10 3.36 8.21
C ALA A 178 -7.05 4.75 7.58
N VAL A 179 -5.90 5.43 7.67
CA VAL A 179 -5.71 6.79 7.14
C VAL A 179 -4.80 6.78 5.91
N PRO A 180 -5.08 7.59 4.88
CA PRO A 180 -4.24 7.62 3.67
C PRO A 180 -2.83 8.14 3.97
N LEU A 181 -1.80 7.34 3.68
CA LEU A 181 -0.41 7.71 3.94
C LEU A 181 -0.02 9.02 3.24
N SER A 182 -0.53 9.24 2.01
CA SER A 182 -0.27 10.45 1.21
C SER A 182 -0.91 11.72 1.76
N LYS A 183 -1.75 11.62 2.81
CA LYS A 183 -2.40 12.74 3.48
C LYS A 183 -1.78 13.04 4.85
N LEU A 184 -0.80 12.25 5.27
CA LEU A 184 -0.14 12.42 6.55
C LEU A 184 1.09 13.31 6.36
N ALA A 185 1.12 14.43 7.08
CA ALA A 185 2.32 15.23 7.23
C ALA A 185 2.78 15.12 8.68
N VAL A 186 4.03 14.70 8.89
CA VAL A 186 4.62 14.57 10.22
C VAL A 186 5.73 15.59 10.38
N ASP A 187 5.81 16.19 11.56
CA ASP A 187 6.91 17.04 12.00
C ASP A 187 7.89 16.30 12.92
N GLN A 188 7.51 15.10 13.41
CA GLN A 188 8.25 14.34 14.41
C GLN A 188 8.23 12.83 14.13
N MET A 189 9.25 12.15 14.66
CA MET A 189 9.30 10.69 14.66
C MET A 189 8.29 10.11 15.67
N PRO A 190 7.66 8.95 15.35
CA PRO A 190 6.80 8.28 16.30
C PRO A 190 7.54 7.91 17.59
N HIS A 191 6.88 8.09 18.74
CA HIS A 191 7.44 7.88 20.06
C HIS A 191 6.57 6.95 20.91
N ARG A 192 7.19 6.22 21.84
CA ARG A 192 6.48 5.32 22.77
C ARG A 192 5.82 6.13 23.88
N LEU A 193 4.63 5.71 24.30
CA LEU A 193 3.96 6.28 25.48
C LEU A 193 4.72 5.99 26.77
N ASP A 194 5.26 4.78 26.90
CA ASP A 194 6.17 4.39 27.97
C ASP A 194 7.53 4.02 27.37
N PRO A 195 8.54 4.91 27.46
CA PRO A 195 9.87 4.64 26.92
C PRO A 195 10.57 3.42 27.54
N LYS A 196 10.18 3.00 28.76
CA LYS A 196 10.80 1.89 29.47
C LYS A 196 10.26 0.54 29.02
N ASN A 197 9.06 0.50 28.44
CA ASN A 197 8.46 -0.70 27.91
C ASN A 197 8.61 -0.74 26.38
N PRO A 198 9.45 -1.64 25.82
CA PRO A 198 9.68 -1.71 24.37
C PRO A 198 8.43 -2.05 23.55
N ASN A 199 7.44 -2.68 24.18
CA ASN A 199 6.15 -3.07 23.58
C ASN A 199 5.03 -2.06 23.85
N SER A 200 5.34 -0.93 24.50
CA SER A 200 4.37 0.14 24.74
C SER A 200 3.79 0.67 23.43
N PRO A 201 2.50 1.04 23.38
CA PRO A 201 1.93 1.71 22.24
C PRO A 201 2.77 2.90 21.80
N VAL A 202 2.87 3.07 20.49
CA VAL A 202 3.56 4.18 19.86
C VAL A 202 2.54 5.16 19.32
N VAL A 203 2.85 6.44 19.48
CA VAL A 203 2.04 7.53 18.94
C VAL A 203 2.79 8.18 17.80
N LEU A 204 2.08 8.35 16.69
CA LEU A 204 2.47 9.22 15.59
C LEU A 204 1.55 10.43 15.60
N GLU A 205 2.09 11.60 15.89
CA GLU A 205 1.38 12.86 15.74
C GLU A 205 1.58 13.40 14.32
N MET A 206 0.50 13.86 13.70
CA MET A 206 0.52 14.29 12.31
C MET A 206 -0.56 15.31 12.00
N ASP A 207 -0.35 16.10 10.96
CA ASP A 207 -1.40 16.90 10.35
C ASP A 207 -2.04 16.12 9.19
N LEU A 208 -3.38 16.05 9.21
CA LEU A 208 -4.14 15.46 8.11
C LEU A 208 -4.45 16.53 7.05
N GLN A 209 -3.80 16.41 5.89
CA GLN A 209 -3.97 17.40 4.81
C GLN A 209 -5.31 17.25 4.08
N SER A 210 -5.95 18.36 3.77
CA SER A 210 -7.21 18.41 3.01
C SER A 210 -6.99 18.12 1.52
N SER A 211 -6.02 18.77 0.87
CA SER A 211 -5.60 18.49 -0.52
C SER A 211 -4.32 17.65 -0.56
N SER A 212 -4.16 16.83 -1.60
CA SER A 212 -2.92 16.10 -1.84
C SER A 212 -1.97 17.06 -2.52
N ASN A 213 -1.41 18.06 -1.83
CA ASN A 213 -0.47 18.97 -2.49
C ASN A 213 0.90 18.29 -2.62
N ARG A 214 1.00 17.33 -3.54
CA ARG A 214 2.28 16.95 -4.14
C ARG A 214 2.70 18.13 -5.04
N GLN A 215 3.38 19.11 -4.47
CA GLN A 215 4.19 20.01 -5.30
C GLN A 215 5.33 19.18 -5.87
N SER A 216 5.29 18.95 -7.18
CA SER A 216 6.45 18.43 -7.92
C SER A 216 7.64 19.36 -7.64
N PRO A 217 8.86 18.85 -7.36
CA PRO A 217 10.03 19.71 -7.35
C PRO A 217 10.11 20.35 -8.73
N HIS A 218 9.96 21.67 -8.78
CA HIS A 218 10.21 22.43 -9.99
C HIS A 218 11.66 22.17 -10.36
N GLY A 219 11.88 21.52 -11.51
CA GLY A 219 13.18 21.49 -12.15
C GLY A 219 13.63 22.93 -12.34
N GLY A 220 14.68 23.29 -11.61
CA GLY A 220 15.38 24.55 -11.80
C GLY A 220 15.93 24.62 -13.22
N GLN A 221 15.82 25.82 -13.77
CA GLN A 221 16.12 26.25 -15.14
C GLN A 221 17.48 25.79 -15.67
#